data_AF-A0A447RPB6-F1
#
_entry.id   AF-A0A447RPB6-F1
#
_cell.length_a   1.000
_cell.length_b   1.000
_cell.length_c   1.000
_cell.angle_alpha   90.00
_cell.angle_beta   90.00
_cell.angle_gamma   90.00
#
_symmetry.space_group_name_H-M   'P 1'
#
loop_
_entity.id
_entity.type
_entity.pdbx_description
1 polymer ?
#
loop_
_entity_poly.entity_id
_entity_poly.type
_entity_poly.pdbx_seq_one_letter_code
_entity_poly.pdbx_strand_id
1 'polypeptide(L)' 'MKASLLKKIKRSAYVYRVDCGGCNGCEIEIFATLSPLFDAERFGIKVVPSPRHADILLLPGQ' A
#
# COMPACT_ATOMS: atom_id res chain seq x y z
N MET A 1 15.32 0.64 -11.09
CA MET A 1 14.55 1.07 -9.89
C MET A 1 14.23 -0.09 -8.93
N LYS A 2 13.63 -1.19 -9.43
CA LYS A 2 13.24 -2.39 -8.66
C LYS A 2 14.30 -2.97 -7.70
N ALA A 3 15.53 -3.17 -8.17
CA ALA A 3 16.62 -3.72 -7.36
C ALA A 3 17.02 -2.82 -6.18
N SER A 4 16.89 -1.50 -6.33
CA SER A 4 17.18 -0.53 -5.26
C SER A 4 16.09 -0.56 -4.18
N LEU A 5 14.82 -0.69 -4.58
CA LEU A 5 13.69 -0.78 -3.65
C LEU A 5 13.73 -2.07 -2.82
N LEU A 6 13.99 -3.21 -3.44
CA LEU A 6 14.15 -4.49 -2.73
C LEU A 6 15.29 -4.43 -1.69
N LYS A 7 16.40 -3.75 -2.03
CA LYS A 7 17.55 -3.59 -1.12
C LYS A 7 17.28 -2.61 0.03
N LYS A 8 16.37 -1.65 -0.17
CA LYS A 8 15.98 -0.65 0.86
C LYS A 8 14.89 -1.16 1.78
N ILE A 9 13.82 -1.74 1.23
CA ILE A 9 12.63 -2.14 1.99
C ILE A 9 12.97 -3.32 2.91
N LYS A 10 13.91 -4.22 2.53
CA LYS A 10 14.56 -5.29 3.33
C LYS A 10 13.63 -6.30 4.05
N ARG A 11 12.33 -6.00 4.22
CA ARG A 11 11.30 -6.74 4.96
C ARG A 11 9.93 -6.47 4.32
N SER A 12 8.91 -7.20 4.71
CA SER A 12 7.52 -6.88 4.33
C SER A 12 7.03 -5.62 5.05
N ALA A 13 6.24 -4.79 4.38
CA ALA A 13 5.58 -3.62 4.96
C ALA A 13 4.06 -3.82 4.90
N TYR A 14 3.41 -3.85 6.05
CA TYR A 14 1.96 -3.97 6.15
C TYR A 14 1.32 -2.58 6.23
N VAL A 15 0.43 -2.28 5.29
CA VAL A 15 -0.18 -0.94 5.14
C VAL A 15 -1.67 -1.03 5.46
N TYR A 16 -2.17 -0.12 6.30
CA TYR A 16 -3.61 0.05 6.52
C TYR A 16 -4.05 1.41 5.99
N ARG A 17 -5.04 1.39 5.10
CA ARG A 17 -5.64 2.61 4.56
C ARG A 17 -6.73 3.13 5.49
N VAL A 18 -6.74 4.43 5.73
CA VAL A 18 -7.77 5.13 6.51
C VAL A 18 -8.46 6.13 5.60
N ASP A 19 -9.71 5.84 5.23
CA ASP A 19 -10.54 6.79 4.48
C ASP A 19 -10.91 7.97 5.39
N CYS A 20 -10.64 9.18 4.91
CA CYS A 20 -10.87 10.44 5.62
C CYS A 20 -11.96 11.31 4.94
N GLY A 21 -12.80 10.71 4.10
CA GLY A 21 -13.93 11.37 3.46
C GLY A 21 -13.60 12.01 2.12
N GLY A 22 -12.96 11.25 1.22
CA GLY A 22 -12.51 11.75 -0.08
C GLY A 22 -13.42 11.39 -1.28
N CYS A 23 -12.93 11.68 -2.48
CA CYS A 23 -13.62 11.40 -3.75
C CYS A 23 -13.58 9.91 -4.21
N ASN A 24 -13.08 8.99 -3.40
CA ASN A 24 -12.79 7.59 -3.73
C ASN A 24 -11.71 7.36 -4.81
N GLY A 25 -11.15 8.42 -5.40
CA GLY A 25 -10.13 8.31 -6.46
C GLY A 25 -8.84 7.68 -5.95
N CYS A 26 -8.35 8.14 -4.80
CA CYS A 26 -7.14 7.60 -4.19
C CYS A 26 -7.30 6.13 -3.77
N GLU A 27 -8.49 5.72 -3.30
CA GLU A 27 -8.79 4.32 -3.00
C GLU A 27 -8.69 3.43 -4.23
N ILE A 28 -9.23 3.88 -5.37
CA ILE A 28 -9.16 3.16 -6.64
C ILE A 28 -7.69 2.96 -7.05
N GLU A 29 -6.85 3.99 -6.90
CA GLU A 29 -5.41 3.89 -7.21
C GLU A 29 -4.67 2.93 -6.27
N ILE A 30 -5.02 2.91 -4.98
CA ILE A 30 -4.48 1.94 -4.01
C ILE A 30 -4.85 0.51 -4.39
N PHE A 31 -6.08 0.27 -4.87
CA PHE A 31 -6.46 -1.05 -5.37
C PHE A 31 -5.81 -1.37 -6.71
N ALA A 32 -5.67 -0.40 -7.60
CA ALA A 32 -4.99 -0.57 -8.87
C ALA A 32 -3.51 -0.94 -8.67
N THR A 33 -2.83 -0.38 -7.68
CA THR A 33 -1.43 -0.74 -7.36
C THR A 33 -1.25 -2.19 -6.87
N LEU A 34 -2.32 -2.82 -6.36
CA LEU A 34 -2.34 -4.25 -6.04
C LEU A 34 -2.68 -5.14 -7.24
N SER A 35 -3.15 -4.57 -8.35
CA SER A 35 -3.46 -5.34 -9.56
C SER A 35 -2.19 -5.95 -10.16
N PRO A 36 -2.29 -7.07 -10.90
CA PRO A 36 -1.13 -7.73 -11.52
C PRO A 36 -0.31 -6.84 -12.47
N LEU A 37 -0.90 -5.75 -12.96
CA LEU A 37 -0.22 -4.79 -13.82
C LEU A 37 0.88 -4.02 -13.07
N PHE A 38 0.61 -3.65 -11.81
CA PHE A 38 1.52 -2.87 -10.97
C PHE A 38 2.22 -3.72 -9.90
N ASP A 39 1.52 -4.73 -9.37
CA ASP A 39 2.03 -5.79 -8.47
C ASP A 39 2.92 -5.26 -7.33
N ALA A 40 2.35 -4.37 -6.50
CA ALA A 40 3.04 -3.82 -5.34
C ALA A 40 3.43 -4.89 -4.31
N GLU A 41 2.73 -6.03 -4.27
CA GLU A 41 3.00 -7.15 -3.37
C GLU A 41 4.39 -7.75 -3.60
N ARG A 42 4.94 -7.69 -4.82
CA ARG A 42 6.30 -8.15 -5.13
C ARG A 42 7.40 -7.37 -4.40
N PHE A 43 7.10 -6.16 -3.94
CA PHE A 43 8.01 -5.37 -3.11
C PHE A 43 7.87 -5.67 -1.61
N GLY A 44 6.99 -6.61 -1.23
CA GLY A 44 6.67 -6.95 0.14
C GLY A 44 5.63 -6.02 0.77
N ILE A 45 4.95 -5.20 -0.02
CA ILE A 45 3.92 -4.28 0.47
C ILE A 45 2.57 -5.00 0.44
N LYS A 46 1.91 -5.11 1.60
CA LYS A 46 0.60 -5.76 1.69
C LYS A 46 -0.40 -4.87 2.41
N VAL A 47 -1.58 -4.70 1.82
CA VAL A 47 -2.67 -3.98 2.50
C VAL A 47 -3.37 -4.91 3.48
N VAL A 48 -3.48 -4.51 4.74
CA VAL A 48 -4.14 -5.27 5.81
C VAL A 48 -5.52 -4.69 6.13
N PRO A 49 -6.46 -5.50 6.63
CA PRO A 49 -7.83 -5.05 6.93
C PRO A 49 -7.99 -4.42 8.32
N SER A 50 -6.97 -4.49 9.18
CA SER A 50 -7.03 -3.95 10.54
C SER A 50 -5.76 -3.16 10.88
N PRO A 51 -5.89 -1.99 11.53
CA PRO A 51 -4.74 -1.17 11.91
C PRO A 51 -3.84 -1.88 12.95
N ARG A 52 -4.35 -2.87 13.69
CA ARG A 52 -3.56 -3.64 14.67
C ARG A 52 -2.45 -4.48 14.05
N HIS A 53 -2.58 -4.82 12.77
CA HIS A 53 -1.59 -5.61 12.03
C HIS A 53 -0.81 -4.76 11.03
N ALA A 54 -0.94 -3.44 11.09
CA ALA A 54 -0.33 -2.51 10.15
C ALA A 54 0.95 -1.92 10.74
N ASP A 55 1.99 -1.84 9.92
CA ASP A 55 3.21 -1.11 10.25
C ASP A 55 3.10 0.36 9.82
N ILE A 56 2.30 0.62 8.77
CA ILE A 56 2.16 1.94 8.14
C ILE A 56 0.68 2.27 8.02
N LEU A 57 0.31 3.48 8.45
CA LEU A 57 -1.01 4.05 8.18
C LEU A 57 -0.91 4.93 6.93
N LEU A 58 -1.72 4.60 5.92
CA LEU A 58 -1.85 5.36 4.70
C LEU A 58 -3.15 6.16 4.76
N LEU A 59 -3.03 7.48 4.63
CA LEU A 59 -4.14 8.42 4.61
C LEU A 59 -4.33 8.90 3.16
N PRO A 60 -5.12 8.18 2.33
CA PRO A 60 -5.50 8.67 1.01
C PRO A 60 -6.23 10.02 1.12
N GLY A 61 -6.12 10.82 0.05
CA GLY A 61 -6.45 12.24 0.04
C GLY A 61 -7.94 12.59 0.19
N GLN A 62 -8.22 13.88 -0.03
CA GLN A 62 -9.54 14.53 0.05
C GLN A 62 -10.42 14.32 -1.19
#